data_AF-A0A946NB05-F1
#
_entry.id   AF-A0A946NB05-F1
#
_cell.length_a   1.000
_cell.length_b   1.000
_cell.length_c   1.000
_cell.angle_alpha   90.00
_cell.angle_beta   90.00
_cell.angle_gamma   90.00
#
_symmetry.space_group_name_H-M   'P 1'
#
loop_
_entity.id
_entity.type
_entity.pdbx_description
1 polymer ?
#
loop_
_entity_poly.entity_id
_entity_poly.type
_entity_poly.pdbx_seq_one_letter_code
_entity_poly.pdbx_strand_id
1 'polypeptide(L)'
;MIWSCGYKAAEAVREWTYTKEVRCVGNQKDQYGTLVANCFVSGYNLNARIVSEGLGLAYRKYSEQYIPEEDQARKARKGLWAGEFVAPWDWRTGKRLN
;
A
#
# COMPACT_ATOMS: atom_id res chain seq x y z
N MET A 1 -5.75 16.93 13.56
CA MET A 1 -5.90 17.02 12.09
C MET A 1 -6.02 15.60 11.57
N ILE A 2 -7.10 15.26 10.87
CA ILE A 2 -7.31 13.91 10.33
C ILE A 2 -6.41 13.77 9.09
N TRP A 3 -5.53 12.76 9.07
CA TRP A 3 -4.69 12.50 7.91
C TRP A 3 -5.46 11.67 6.88
N SER A 4 -5.72 12.26 5.71
CA SER A 4 -6.48 11.63 4.62
C SER A 4 -5.62 10.61 3.86
N CYS A 5 -5.29 9.51 4.51
CA CYS A 5 -4.37 8.48 4.02
C CYS A 5 -4.74 7.97 2.61
N GLY A 6 -6.03 7.72 2.34
CA GLY A 6 -6.49 7.24 1.03
C GLY A 6 -6.26 8.27 -0.09
N TYR A 7 -6.52 9.55 0.18
CA TYR A 7 -6.25 10.62 -0.79
C TYR A 7 -4.76 10.76 -1.06
N LYS A 8 -3.94 10.78 0.00
CA LYS A 8 -2.48 10.91 -0.13
C LYS A 8 -1.82 9.73 -0.84
N ALA A 9 -2.30 8.51 -0.60
CA ALA A 9 -1.85 7.33 -1.33
C ALA A 9 -2.21 7.41 -2.82
N ALA A 10 -3.44 7.81 -3.15
CA ALA A 10 -3.89 7.94 -4.53
C ALA A 10 -3.15 9.05 -5.29
N GLU A 11 -2.92 10.19 -4.64
CA GLU A 11 -2.13 11.31 -5.18
C GLU A 11 -0.71 10.86 -5.55
N ALA A 12 -0.01 10.21 -4.62
CA ALA A 12 1.35 9.72 -4.86
C ALA A 12 1.42 8.70 -6.02
N VAL A 13 0.51 7.73 -6.06
CA VAL A 13 0.47 6.74 -7.15
C VAL A 13 0.19 7.42 -8.49
N ARG A 14 -0.71 8.40 -8.53
CA ARG A 14 -0.99 9.19 -9.74
C ARG A 14 0.27 9.93 -10.21
N GLU A 15 1.01 10.57 -9.32
CA GLU A 15 2.26 11.25 -9.67
C GLU A 15 3.32 10.27 -10.19
N TRP A 16 3.47 9.12 -9.53
CA TRP A 16 4.49 8.13 -9.88
C TRP A 16 4.25 7.45 -11.22
N THR A 17 2.98 7.36 -11.63
CA THR A 17 2.52 6.72 -12.86
C THR A 17 2.17 7.71 -13.97
N TYR A 18 2.15 9.01 -13.68
CA TYR A 18 1.82 10.03 -14.67
C TYR A 18 2.72 9.89 -15.90
N THR A 19 2.08 9.79 -17.08
CA THR A 19 2.69 9.62 -18.41
C THR A 19 3.62 8.40 -18.57
N LYS A 20 3.60 7.44 -17.64
CA LYS A 20 4.46 6.26 -17.67
C LYS A 20 3.66 5.00 -17.94
N GLU A 21 4.29 4.06 -18.64
CA GLU A 21 3.75 2.71 -18.80
C GLU A 21 3.80 1.96 -17.45
N VAL A 22 2.67 1.33 -17.10
CA VAL A 22 2.55 0.47 -15.93
C VAL A 22 2.37 -0.96 -16.40
N ARG A 23 3.30 -1.83 -15.96
CA ARG A 23 3.24 -3.27 -16.24
C ARG A 23 2.86 -4.01 -14.98
N CYS A 24 1.75 -4.73 -14.99
CA CYS A 24 1.33 -5.58 -13.87
C CYS A 24 1.46 -7.06 -14.23
N VAL A 25 2.02 -7.85 -13.31
CA VAL A 25 2.22 -9.30 -13.46
C VAL A 25 1.54 -10.01 -12.30
N GLY A 26 0.58 -10.88 -12.63
CA GLY A 26 -0.19 -11.66 -11.66
C GLY A 26 -0.87 -12.83 -12.34
N ASN A 27 -1.24 -13.85 -11.56
CA ASN A 27 -1.90 -15.06 -12.02
C ASN A 27 -3.13 -15.44 -11.17
N GLN A 28 -3.47 -14.64 -10.17
CA GLN A 28 -4.60 -14.86 -9.28
C GLN A 28 -5.66 -13.77 -9.47
N LYS A 29 -6.92 -14.12 -9.26
CA LYS A 29 -8.02 -13.17 -9.18
C LYS A 29 -8.64 -13.21 -7.79
N ASP A 30 -9.08 -12.06 -7.29
CA ASP A 30 -9.84 -11.99 -6.05
C ASP A 30 -11.29 -12.47 -6.24
N GLN A 31 -12.08 -12.46 -5.16
CA GLN A 31 -13.48 -12.87 -5.17
C GLN A 31 -14.39 -12.04 -6.09
N TYR A 32 -13.94 -10.87 -6.53
CA TYR A 32 -14.64 -9.99 -7.46
C TYR A 32 -14.14 -10.14 -8.91
N GLY A 33 -13.20 -11.05 -9.16
CA GLY A 33 -12.62 -11.28 -10.48
C GLY A 33 -11.49 -10.30 -10.84
N THR A 34 -11.03 -9.47 -9.90
CA THR A 34 -9.95 -8.50 -10.11
C THR A 34 -8.61 -9.20 -10.08
N LEU A 35 -7.71 -8.90 -11.04
CA LEU A 35 -6.36 -9.45 -11.06
C LEU A 35 -5.55 -8.97 -9.85
N VAL A 36 -5.01 -9.91 -9.07
CA VAL A 36 -4.03 -9.65 -8.02
C VAL A 36 -2.64 -9.72 -8.64
N ALA A 37 -1.93 -8.60 -8.66
CA ALA A 37 -0.67 -8.46 -9.38
C ALA A 37 0.34 -7.58 -8.66
N ASN A 38 1.61 -7.82 -8.99
CA ASN A 38 2.71 -6.90 -8.73
C ASN A 38 2.86 -5.97 -9.93
N CYS A 39 2.76 -4.67 -9.69
CA CYS A 39 2.84 -3.65 -10.72
C CYS A 39 4.20 -2.96 -10.68
N PHE A 40 4.69 -2.60 -11.87
CA PHE A 40 5.98 -2.00 -12.08
C PHE A 40 5.82 -0.77 -12.96
N VAL A 41 6.57 0.28 -12.63
CA VAL A 41 6.63 1.52 -13.40
C VAL A 41 8.08 1.95 -13.49
N SER A 42 8.54 2.29 -14.70
CA SER A 42 9.96 2.66 -14.93
C SER A 42 10.96 1.66 -14.32
N GLY A 43 10.63 0.36 -14.33
CA GLY A 43 11.50 -0.72 -13.85
C GLY A 43 11.47 -1.00 -12.34
N TYR A 44 10.81 -0.19 -11.51
CA TYR A 44 10.70 -0.45 -10.06
C TYR A 44 9.32 -1.00 -9.69
N ASN A 45 9.26 -1.78 -8.60
CA ASN A 45 8.03 -2.33 -8.06
C ASN A 45 7.21 -1.24 -7.35
N LEU A 46 6.04 -0.92 -7.91
CA LEU A 46 5.13 0.11 -7.40
C LEU A 46 4.53 -0.28 -6.05
N ASN A 47 4.15 -1.54 -5.87
CA ASN A 47 3.61 -2.05 -4.61
C ASN A 47 4.61 -1.89 -3.45
N ALA A 48 5.87 -2.27 -3.69
CA ALA A 48 6.96 -2.09 -2.72
C ALA A 48 7.11 -0.61 -2.34
N ARG A 49 7.11 0.30 -3.33
CA ARG A 49 7.22 1.74 -3.10
C ARG A 49 6.06 2.32 -2.29
N ILE A 50 4.83 1.87 -2.55
CA ILE A 50 3.65 2.28 -1.76
C ILE A 50 3.86 1.93 -0.28
N VAL A 51 4.32 0.72 0.00
CA VAL A 51 4.52 0.24 1.37
C VAL A 51 5.72 0.96 2.02
N SER A 52 6.84 1.13 1.30
CA SER A 52 8.04 1.79 1.83
C SER A 52 7.83 3.28 2.14
N GLU A 53 6.90 3.95 1.45
CA GLU A 53 6.50 5.32 1.75
C GLU A 53 5.40 5.43 2.82
N GLY A 54 4.99 4.30 3.41
CA GLY A 54 3.95 4.26 4.44
C GLY A 54 2.57 4.63 3.92
N LEU A 55 2.31 4.46 2.63
CA LEU A 55 1.02 4.74 1.98
C LEU A 55 0.12 3.51 1.92
N GLY A 56 0.65 2.34 2.26
CA GLY A 56 -0.07 1.08 2.36
C GLY A 56 0.60 0.14 3.35
N LEU A 57 -0.10 -0.92 3.71
CA LEU A 57 0.37 -1.95 4.64
C LEU A 57 0.65 -3.25 3.90
N ALA A 58 1.61 -4.03 4.39
CA ALA A 58 1.87 -5.37 3.87
C ALA A 58 0.76 -6.32 4.35
N TYR A 59 -0.14 -6.71 3.45
CA TYR A 59 -1.25 -7.57 3.84
C TYR A 59 -0.83 -9.05 3.90
N ARG A 60 -0.34 -9.45 5.07
CA ARG A 60 0.25 -10.78 5.35
C ARG A 60 -0.66 -11.96 5.06
N LYS A 61 -1.99 -11.76 4.94
CA LYS A 61 -2.93 -12.80 4.50
C LYS A 61 -2.64 -13.27 3.07
N TYR A 62 -2.11 -12.41 2.21
CA TYR A 62 -1.85 -12.73 0.80
C TYR A 62 -0.38 -12.94 0.50
N SER A 63 0.52 -12.21 1.16
CA SER A 63 1.96 -12.31 0.90
C SER A 63 2.79 -11.68 2.01
N GLU A 64 3.99 -12.22 2.21
CA GLU A 64 5.03 -11.68 3.10
C GLU A 64 6.03 -10.78 2.36
N GLN A 65 5.90 -10.65 1.03
CA GLN A 65 6.87 -10.00 0.15
C GLN A 65 7.23 -8.56 0.56
N TYR A 66 6.29 -7.81 1.13
CA TYR A 66 6.46 -6.37 1.43
C TYR A 66 6.68 -6.06 2.92
N ILE A 67 6.92 -7.08 3.74
CA ILE A 67 7.22 -6.88 5.17
C ILE A 67 8.48 -6.03 5.38
N PRO A 68 9.60 -6.23 4.64
CA PRO A 68 10.78 -5.41 4.81
C PRO A 68 10.53 -3.91 4.55
N GLU A 69 9.74 -3.58 3.53
CA GLU A 69 9.36 -2.20 3.19
C GLU A 69 8.46 -1.58 4.26
N GLU A 70 7.53 -2.35 4.82
CA GLU A 70 6.65 -1.90 5.90
C GLU A 70 7.46 -1.59 7.17
N ASP A 71 8.43 -2.45 7.48
CA ASP A 71 9.35 -2.26 8.60
C ASP A 71 10.20 -0.99 8.45
N GLN A 72 10.67 -0.72 7.23
CA GLN A 72 11.40 0.51 6.93
C GLN A 72 10.53 1.75 7.10
N ALA A 73 9.32 1.75 6.55
CA ALA A 73 8.38 2.86 6.66
C ALA A 73 8.02 3.15 8.12
N ARG A 74 7.81 2.10 8.92
CA ARG A 74 7.53 2.18 10.35
C ARG A 74 8.69 2.77 11.14
N LYS A 75 9.91 2.26 10.96
CA LYS A 75 11.12 2.80 11.61
C LYS A 75 11.35 4.26 11.27
N ALA A 76 11.08 4.64 10.02
CA ALA A 76 11.22 6.02 9.53
C ALA A 76 10.01 6.93 9.83
N ARG A 77 8.95 6.41 10.48
CA ARG A 77 7.70 7.14 10.77
C ARG A 77 7.09 7.80 9.53
N LYS A 78 7.12 7.12 8.38
CA LYS A 78 6.57 7.62 7.10
C LYS A 78 5.07 7.37 6.99
N GLY A 79 4.36 8.30 6.35
CA GLY A 79 2.94 8.14 5.99
C GLY A 79 2.08 7.76 7.19
N LEU A 80 1.41 6.61 7.11
CA LEU A 80 0.57 6.04 8.17
C LEU A 80 1.32 5.98 9.51
N TRP A 81 2.60 5.66 9.48
CA TRP A 81 3.45 5.48 10.66
C TRP A 81 3.89 6.78 11.33
N ALA A 82 3.56 7.95 10.76
CA ALA A 82 3.80 9.23 11.42
C ALA A 82 2.84 9.45 12.61
N GLY A 83 1.65 8.85 12.55
CA GLY A 83 0.61 8.95 13.56
C GLY A 83 -0.02 7.61 13.92
N GLU A 84 -1.22 7.67 14.49
CA GLU A 84 -2.00 6.49 14.87
C GLU A 84 -3.01 6.15 13.78
N PHE A 85 -3.17 4.84 13.55
CA PHE A 85 -4.17 4.32 12.62
C PHE A 85 -4.61 2.92 13.05
N VAL A 86 -5.80 2.53 12.61
CA VAL A 86 -6.25 1.13 12.68
C VAL A 86 -6.00 0.50 11.32
N ALA A 87 -5.34 -0.65 11.30
CA ALA A 87 -5.10 -1.37 10.06
C ALA A 87 -6.44 -1.74 9.38
N PRO A 88 -6.54 -1.72 8.03
CA PRO A 88 -7.81 -1.93 7.34
C PRO A 88 -8.50 -3.26 7.63
N TRP A 89 -7.74 -4.32 7.95
CA TRP A 89 -8.31 -5.60 8.36
C TRP A 89 -8.93 -5.55 9.76
N ASP A 90 -8.27 -4.90 10.72
CA ASP A 90 -8.82 -4.70 12.07
C ASP A 90 -10.05 -3.76 12.03
N TRP A 91 -10.02 -2.74 11.17
CA TRP A 91 -11.17 -1.87 10.97
C TRP A 91 -12.34 -2.70 10.41
N ARG A 92 -12.12 -3.55 9.40
CA ARG A 92 -13.18 -4.45 8.91
C ARG A 92 -13.80 -5.38 9.97
N THR A 93 -13.12 -5.64 11.09
CA THR A 93 -13.66 -6.40 12.24
C THR A 93 -14.23 -5.53 13.37
N GLY A 94 -14.34 -4.22 13.18
CA GLY A 94 -15.00 -3.32 14.12
C GLY A 94 -14.08 -2.57 15.09
N LYS A 95 -12.75 -2.66 14.98
CA LYS A 95 -11.83 -1.83 15.77
C LYS A 95 -11.90 -0.36 15.33
N ARG A 96 -11.73 0.59 16.26
CA ARG A 96 -11.61 2.04 15.98
C ARG A 96 -10.40 2.62 16.72
N LEU A 97 -9.97 3.79 16.29
CA LEU A 97 -9.16 4.67 17.14
C LEU A 97 -10.07 5.25 18.22
N ASN A 98 -9.58 5.29 19.45
CA ASN A 98 -10.29 5.88 20.58
C ASN A 98 -10.16 7.41 20.57
#